data_AF-A0A840YN31-F1
#
_entry.id   AF-A0A840YN31-F1
#
_cell.length_a   1.000
_cell.length_b   1.000
_cell.length_c   1.000
_cell.angle_alpha   90.00
_cell.angle_beta   90.00
_cell.angle_gamma   90.00
#
_symmetry.space_group_name_H-M   'P 1'
#
loop_
_entity.id
_entity.type
_entity.pdbx_description
1 polymer ?
#
loop_
_entity_poly.entity_id
_entity_poly.type
_entity_poly.pdbx_seq_one_letter_code
_entity_poly.pdbx_strand_id
1 'polypeptide(L)' 'MEERSVTRAAERLGMTQPALSNALSRLRIMLRDQLFIRERYGIQPSPVALELAPGIAEALARLDDAVLGQQEFDPA' A
#
# COMPACT_ATOMS: atom_id res chain seq x y z
N MET A 1 0.55 5.70 -3.16
CA MET A 1 0.02 6.74 -4.07
C MET A 1 1.02 7.20 -5.13
N GLU A 2 2.31 6.91 -4.95
CA GLU A 2 3.41 7.46 -5.76
C GLU A 2 3.39 7.08 -7.24
N GLU A 3 3.07 5.82 -7.59
CA GLU A 3 3.23 5.35 -8.97
C GLU A 3 2.13 5.78 -9.95
N ARG A 4 0.94 6.12 -9.41
CA ARG A 4 -0.32 6.38 -10.17
C ARG A 4 -0.61 5.36 -11.28
N SER A 5 -0.10 4.14 -11.12
CA SER A 5 -0.18 3.04 -12.08
C SER A 5 -0.12 1.72 -11.33
N VAL A 6 -1.09 0.84 -11.57
CA VAL A 6 -1.14 -0.49 -10.94
C VAL A 6 0.01 -1.37 -11.42
N THR A 7 0.43 -1.25 -12.68
CA THR A 7 1.52 -2.05 -13.24
C THR A 7 2.86 -1.72 -12.56
N ARG A 8 3.21 -0.43 -12.48
CA ARG A 8 4.44 0.01 -11.79
C ARG A 8 4.43 -0.31 -10.30
N ALA A 9 3.28 -0.17 -9.66
CA ALA A 9 3.13 -0.56 -8.25
C ALA A 9 3.34 -2.07 -8.05
N ALA A 10 2.86 -2.91 -8.98
CA ALA A 10 3.05 -4.36 -8.89
C ALA A 10 4.53 -4.72 -9.03
N GLU A 11 5.24 -4.13 -10.00
CA GLU A 11 6.68 -4.30 -10.17
C GLU A 11 7.47 -3.91 -8.92
N ARG A 12 7.18 -2.74 -8.33
CA ARG A 12 7.84 -2.27 -7.11
C ARG A 12 7.61 -3.19 -5.91
N LEU A 13 6.43 -3.80 -5.83
CA LEU A 13 6.06 -4.71 -4.75
C LEU A 13 6.49 -6.17 -5.02
N GLY A 14 7.19 -6.46 -6.13
CA GLY A 14 7.56 -7.82 -6.51
C GLY A 14 6.34 -8.72 -6.79
N MET A 15 5.21 -8.12 -7.15
CA MET A 15 3.94 -8.81 -7.41
C MET A 15 3.63 -8.82 -8.90
N THR A 16 2.86 -9.82 -9.35
CA THR A 16 2.22 -9.74 -10.66
C THR A 16 1.07 -8.72 -10.63
N GLN A 17 0.82 -8.05 -11.76
CA GLN A 17 -0.28 -7.09 -11.87
C GLN A 17 -1.67 -7.70 -11.56
N PRO A 18 -1.99 -8.96 -11.93
CA PRO A 18 -3.20 -9.63 -11.47
C PRO A 18 -3.25 -9.85 -9.95
N ALA A 19 -2.14 -10.24 -9.32
CA ALA A 19 -2.08 -10.44 -7.88
C ALA A 19 -2.34 -9.15 -7.11
N LEU A 20 -1.70 -8.04 -7.53
CA LEU A 20 -1.94 -6.73 -6.93
C LEU A 20 -3.38 -6.25 -7.18
N SER A 21 -3.93 -6.45 -8.38
CA SER A 21 -5.32 -6.07 -8.69
C SER A 21 -6.32 -6.83 -7.81
N ASN A 22 -6.08 -8.11 -7.54
CA ASN A 22 -6.89 -8.91 -6.63
C ASN A 22 -6.77 -8.43 -5.18
N ALA A 23 -5.56 -8.10 -4.72
CA ALA A 23 -5.34 -7.53 -3.39
C ALA A 23 -6.09 -6.20 -3.21
N LEU A 24 -5.98 -5.29 -4.18
CA LEU A 24 -6.72 -4.03 -4.19
C LEU A 24 -8.24 -4.26 -4.18
N SER A 25 -8.73 -5.25 -4.92
CA SER A 25 -10.16 -5.57 -4.95
C SER A 25 -10.68 -6.05 -3.59
N ARG A 26 -9.91 -6.87 -2.87
CA ARG A 26 -10.24 -7.26 -1.48
C ARG A 26 -10.25 -6.05 -0.54
N LEU A 27 -9.24 -5.18 -0.66
CA LEU A 27 -9.13 -4.00 0.18
C LEU A 27 -10.29 -3.02 -0.03
N ARG A 28 -10.76 -2.86 -1.29
CA ARG A 28 -11.95 -2.07 -1.61
C ARG A 28 -13.21 -2.56 -0.90
N ILE A 29 -13.39 -3.88 -0.85
CA ILE A 29 -14.53 -4.50 -0.15
C ILE A 29 -14.42 -4.26 1.36
N MET A 30 -13.22 -4.48 1.92
CA MET A 30 -12.99 -4.32 3.37
C MET A 30 -13.18 -2.87 3.85
N LEU A 31 -12.66 -1.91 3.09
CA LEU A 31 -12.75 -0.48 3.44
C LEU A 31 -14.03 0.18 2.94
N ARG A 32 -14.85 -0.53 2.14
CA ARG A 32 -16.05 -0.02 1.47
C ARG A 32 -15.77 1.27 0.69
N ASP A 33 -14.60 1.34 0.07
CA ASP A 33 -14.11 2.49 -0.68
C ASP A 33 -13.38 2.04 -1.93
N GLN A 34 -13.42 2.83 -3.01
CA GLN A 34 -12.79 2.47 -4.28
C GLN A 34 -11.26 2.54 -4.26
N LEU A 35 -10.70 3.25 -3.27
CA LEU A 35 -9.29 3.55 -3.01
C LEU A 35 -8.61 4.38 -4.09
N PHE A 36 -8.85 4.05 -5.35
CA PHE A 36 -8.30 4.70 -6.52
C PHE A 36 -9.38 4.85 -7.59
N ILE A 37 -9.54 6.08 -8.08
CA ILE A 37 -10.49 6.50 -9.11
C ILE A 37 -9.72 6.73 -10.41
N ARG A 38 -10.29 6.32 -11.55
CA ARG A 38 -9.69 6.56 -12.87
C ARG A 38 -9.83 8.03 -13.25
N GLU A 39 -8.73 8.59 -13.72
CA GLU A 39 -8.62 9.97 -14.20
C GLU A 39 -8.00 10.02 -15.59
N ARG A 40 -8.07 11.19 -16.26
CA ARG A 40 -7.61 11.37 -17.65
C ARG A 40 -6.17 10.89 -17.89
N TYR A 41 -5.31 10.96 -16.88
CA TYR A 41 -3.88 10.62 -16.96
C TYR A 41 -3.45 9.52 -15.97
N GLY A 42 -4.37 8.63 -15.57
CA GLY A 42 -4.03 7.47 -14.73
C GLY A 42 -5.05 7.22 -13.63
N ILE A 43 -4.57 7.06 -12.41
CA ILE A 43 -5.42 6.89 -11.23
C ILE A 43 -5.06 7.92 -10.16
N GLN A 44 -6.08 8.39 -9.45
CA GLN A 44 -5.96 9.22 -8.27
C GLN A 44 -6.54 8.48 -7.06
N PRO A 45 -6.00 8.69 -5.85
CA PRO A 45 -6.59 8.16 -4.64
C PRO A 45 -7.99 8.77 -4.39
N SER A 46 -8.87 8.03 -3.73
CA SER A 46 -10.10 8.58 -3.16
C SER A 46 -9.79 9.49 -1.96
N PRO A 47 -10.74 10.35 -1.52
CA PRO A 47 -10.61 11.10 -0.27
C PRO A 47 -10.33 10.20 0.95
N VAL A 48 -11.03 9.07 1.06
CA VAL A 48 -10.82 8.10 2.15
C VAL A 48 -9.41 7.52 2.12
N ALA A 49 -8.89 7.17 0.93
CA ALA A 49 -7.53 6.68 0.80
C ALA A 49 -6.49 7.75 1.17
N LEU A 50 -6.76 9.03 0.90
CA LEU A 50 -5.90 10.15 1.30
C LEU A 50 -5.87 10.32 2.82
N GLU A 51 -7.03 10.24 3.48
CA GLU A 51 -7.14 10.34 4.93
C GLU A 51 -6.44 9.18 5.66
N LEU A 52 -6.53 7.96 5.11
CA LEU A 52 -5.93 6.77 5.73
C LEU A 52 -4.41 6.67 5.50
N ALA A 53 -3.89 7.25 4.42
CA ALA A 53 -2.49 7.03 4.02
C ALA A 53 -1.44 7.38 5.07
N PRO A 54 -1.51 8.51 5.80
CA PRO A 54 -0.53 8.83 6.85
C PRO A 54 -0.50 7.79 7.96
N GLY A 55 -1.68 7.36 8.44
CA GLY A 55 -1.80 6.36 9.51
C GLY A 55 -1.31 4.98 9.08
N ILE A 56 -1.58 4.58 7.83
CA ILE A 56 -1.05 3.32 7.27
C ILE A 56 0.49 3.37 7.17
N ALA A 57 1.05 4.49 6.71
CA ALA A 57 2.50 4.65 6.59
C ALA A 57 3.19 4.57 7.96
N GLU A 58 2.63 5.22 8.98
CA GLU A 58 3.14 5.14 10.36
C GLU A 58 3.05 3.72 10.93
N ALA A 59 1.93 3.04 10.71
CA ALA A 59 1.76 1.66 11.17
C ALA A 59 2.76 0.69 10.50
N LEU A 60 3.00 0.84 9.19
CA LEU A 60 3.99 0.04 8.48
C LEU A 60 5.41 0.32 8.98
N ALA A 61 5.77 1.59 9.20
CA ALA A 61 7.08 1.95 9.76
C ALA A 61 7.31 1.30 11.13
N ARG A 62 6.30 1.32 12.02
CA ARG A 62 6.38 0.65 13.33
C ARG A 62 6.50 -0.87 13.22
N LEU A 63 5.86 -1.49 12.22
CA LEU A 63 6.01 -2.93 11.96
C LEU A 63 7.41 -3.25 11.44
N ASP A 64 7.95 -2.44 10.53
CA ASP A 64 9.31 -2.58 10.04
C ASP A 64 10.31 -2.47 11.19
N ASP A 65 10.16 -1.46 12.06
CA ASP A 65 11.00 -1.30 13.26
C ASP A 65 10.89 -2.50 14.21
N ALA A 66 9.68 -3.04 14.42
CA ALA A 66 9.49 -4.19 15.30
C ALA A 66 10.10 -5.49 14.73
N VAL A 67 10.07 -5.66 13.41
CA VAL A 67 10.62 -6.85 12.74
C VAL A 67 12.14 -6.75 12.57
N LEU A 68 12.64 -5.58 12.19
CA LEU A 68 14.07 -5.33 11.98
C LEU A 68 14.81 -5.08 13.29
N GLY A 69 14.18 -4.43 14.26
CA GLY A 69 14.73 -4.20 15.60
C GLY A 69 14.92 -5.47 16.43
N GLN A 70 14.31 -6.60 16.06
CA GLN A 70 14.64 -7.91 16.62
C GLN A 70 15.90 -8.55 16.01
N GLN A 71 16.48 -7.97 14.95
CA GLN A 71 17.72 -8.47 14.36
C GLN A 71 18.99 -7.87 14.98
N GLU A 72 18.86 -6.80 15.77
CA GLU A 72 19.91 -6.35 16.69
C GLU A 72 19.81 -7.16 17.99
N PHE A 73 20.17 -8.45 17.94
CA PHE A 73 20.56 -9.19 19.13
C PHE A 73 22.01 -8.80 19.46
N ASP A 74 22.20 -8.02 20.53
CA ASP A 74 23.51 -7.75 21.13
C ASP A 74 23.82 -8.85 22.16
N PRO A 75 24.77 -9.77 21.90
CA PRO A 75 25.13 -10.85 22.83
C PRO A 75 26.10 -10.43 23.95
N ALA A 76 26.31 -9.13 24.21
CA ALA A 76 27.25 -8.65 25.23
C ALA A 76 26.90 -9.06 26.68
#